data_AF-A0A3P7RN21-F1
#
_entry.id   AF-A0A3P7RN21-F1
#
_cell.length_a   1.000
_cell.length_b   1.000
_cell.length_c   1.000
_cell.angle_alpha   90.00
_cell.angle_beta   90.00
_cell.angle_gamma   90.00
#
_symmetry.space_group_name_H-M   'P 1'
#
loop_
_entity.id
_entity.type
_entity.pdbx_description
1 polymer ?
#
loop_
_entity_poly.entity_id
_entity_poly.type
_entity_poly.pdbx_seq_one_letter_code
_entity_poly.pdbx_strand_id
1 'polypeptide(L)'
;MRAAMIEERRSKGINPFPHKFHVSIALAKFIAQYDYLEKDVILEDVVHSVAGRIFSKREAGGKLIFYDLHGEGTRLQVLANAR
;
A
#
# COMPACT_ATOMS: atom_id res chain seq x y z
N MET A 1 15.39 17.55 -6.17
CA MET A 1 14.02 17.57 -5.59
C MET A 1 13.71 16.37 -4.69
N ARG A 2 13.89 15.11 -5.11
CA ARG A 2 13.55 13.95 -4.23
C ARG A 2 14.57 13.66 -3.13
N ALA A 3 15.87 13.75 -3.45
CA ALA A 3 16.95 13.58 -2.46
C ALA A 3 16.87 14.62 -1.33
N ALA A 4 16.69 15.91 -1.67
CA ALA A 4 16.48 16.97 -0.70
C ALA A 4 15.29 16.71 0.24
N MET A 5 14.19 16.11 -0.26
CA MET A 5 13.03 15.75 0.55
C MET A 5 13.32 14.56 1.50
N ILE A 6 14.26 13.68 1.15
CA ILE A 6 14.72 12.59 2.02
C ILE A 6 15.63 13.15 3.12
N GLU A 7 16.52 14.09 2.76
CA GLU A 7 17.39 14.77 3.70
C GLU A 7 16.60 15.62 4.70
N GLU A 8 15.59 16.37 4.24
CA GLU A 8 14.71 17.13 5.13
C GLU A 8 14.00 16.22 6.15
N ARG A 9 13.51 15.06 5.72
CA ARG A 9 12.89 14.08 6.63
C ARG A 9 13.89 13.56 7.65
N ARG A 10 15.12 13.27 7.23
CA ARG A 10 16.20 12.86 8.14
C ARG A 10 16.51 13.96 9.17
N SER A 11 16.57 15.22 8.75
CA SER A 11 16.78 16.37 9.64
C SER A 11 15.63 16.56 10.64
N LYS A 12 14.41 16.18 10.27
CA LYS A 12 13.23 16.15 11.16
C LYS A 12 13.19 14.92 12.08
N GLY A 13 14.20 14.05 12.04
CA GLY A 13 14.26 12.81 12.83
C GLY A 13 13.39 11.66 12.31
N ILE A 14 12.73 11.84 11.16
CA ILE A 14 11.93 10.78 10.52
C ILE A 14 12.88 9.90 9.71
N ASN A 15 12.97 8.62 10.03
CA ASN A 15 13.79 7.68 9.25
C ASN A 15 13.07 7.30 7.95
N PRO A 16 13.57 7.73 6.77
CA PRO A 16 12.95 7.39 5.48
C PRO A 16 13.16 5.91 5.08
N PHE A 17 14.11 5.21 5.71
CA PHE A 17 14.43 3.80 5.43
C PHE A 17 14.29 2.98 6.72
N PRO A 18 13.07 2.56 7.09
CA PRO A 18 12.85 1.77 8.30
C PRO A 18 13.57 0.42 8.22
N HIS A 19 14.11 -0.06 9.35
CA HIS A 19 14.86 -1.31 9.41
C HIS A 19 13.99 -2.56 9.19
N LYS A 20 12.72 -2.51 9.62
CA LYS A 20 11.83 -3.66 9.56
C LYS A 20 10.38 -3.23 9.41
N PHE A 21 9.68 -3.87 8.48
CA PHE A 21 8.23 -3.84 8.34
C PHE A 21 7.74 -5.29 8.41
N HIS A 22 6.78 -5.57 9.29
CA HIS A 22 6.23 -6.91 9.40
C HIS A 22 5.14 -7.11 8.34
N VAL A 23 5.42 -7.97 7.38
CA VAL A 23 4.47 -8.38 6.34
C VAL A 23 3.72 -9.61 6.87
N SER A 24 2.40 -9.52 6.99
CA SER A 24 1.58 -10.63 7.50
C SER A 24 1.30 -11.68 6.41
N ILE A 25 1.16 -11.24 5.16
CA ILE A 25 0.81 -12.10 4.02
C ILE A 25 1.50 -11.62 2.74
N ALA A 26 1.91 -12.59 1.92
CA ALA A 26 2.48 -12.32 0.59
C ALA A 26 1.39 -11.83 -0.38
N LEU A 27 1.76 -11.03 -1.39
CA LEU A 27 0.78 -10.44 -2.33
C LEU A 27 0.04 -11.51 -3.12
N ALA A 28 0.77 -12.51 -3.63
CA ALA A 28 0.17 -13.62 -4.38
C ALA A 28 -0.80 -14.44 -3.50
N LYS A 29 -0.47 -14.63 -2.22
CA LYS A 29 -1.33 -15.35 -1.26
C LYS A 29 -2.57 -14.55 -0.89
N PHE A 30 -2.44 -13.23 -0.74
CA PHE A 30 -3.57 -12.36 -0.47
C PHE A 30 -4.59 -12.43 -1.61
N ILE A 31 -4.14 -12.33 -2.86
CA ILE A 31 -5.02 -12.43 -4.03
C ILE A 31 -5.70 -13.80 -4.08
N ALA A 32 -4.95 -14.90 -3.96
CA ALA A 32 -5.52 -16.24 -3.98
C ALA A 32 -6.51 -16.50 -2.84
N GLN A 33 -6.27 -15.93 -1.66
CA GLN A 33 -7.15 -16.09 -0.51
C GLN A 33 -8.44 -15.29 -0.67
N TYR A 34 -8.41 -14.10 -1.26
CA TYR A 34 -9.58 -13.20 -1.33
C TYR A 34 -10.23 -13.11 -2.72
N ASP A 35 -9.80 -13.94 -3.68
CA ASP A 35 -10.37 -13.99 -5.04
C ASP A 35 -11.88 -14.31 -5.05
N TYR A 36 -12.37 -14.98 -4.00
CA TYR A 36 -13.79 -15.35 -3.85
C TYR A 36 -14.70 -14.18 -3.41
N LEU A 37 -14.14 -13.03 -3.02
CA LEU A 37 -14.93 -11.93 -2.49
C LEU A 37 -15.84 -11.33 -3.57
N GLU A 38 -17.11 -11.12 -3.21
CA GLU A 38 -18.07 -10.45 -4.08
C GLU A 38 -17.83 -8.93 -4.11
N LYS A 39 -18.41 -8.29 -5.14
CA LYS A 39 -18.35 -6.83 -5.29
C LYS A 39 -19.02 -6.15 -4.09
N ASP A 40 -18.44 -5.04 -3.65
CA ASP A 40 -18.92 -4.21 -2.53
C ASP A 40 -18.75 -4.81 -1.12
N VAL A 41 -18.07 -5.95 -0.98
CA VAL A 41 -17.74 -6.52 0.34
C VAL A 41 -16.47 -5.90 0.90
N ILE A 42 -16.55 -5.39 2.13
CA ILE A 42 -15.41 -4.88 2.90
C ILE A 42 -15.35 -5.64 4.23
N LEU A 43 -14.24 -6.33 4.47
CA LEU A 43 -14.00 -7.04 5.73
C LEU A 43 -13.25 -6.12 6.71
N GLU A 44 -13.99 -5.43 7.59
CA GLU A 44 -13.41 -4.49 8.56
C GLU A 44 -12.70 -5.21 9.73
N ASP A 45 -13.09 -6.45 10.04
CA ASP A 45 -12.50 -7.25 11.12
C ASP A 45 -11.11 -7.82 10.77
N VAL A 46 -10.72 -7.79 9.49
CA VAL A 46 -9.51 -8.47 9.01
C VAL A 46 -8.46 -7.45 8.60
N VAL A 47 -7.37 -7.39 9.38
CA VAL A 47 -6.24 -6.49 9.11
C VAL A 47 -5.02 -7.27 8.65
N HIS A 48 -4.54 -6.96 7.45
CA HIS A 48 -3.30 -7.51 6.88
C HIS A 48 -2.29 -6.42 6.57
N SER A 49 -1.01 -6.75 6.76
CA SER A 49 0.12 -5.90 6.38
C SER A 49 0.78 -6.48 5.13
N VAL A 50 0.66 -5.77 4.00
CA VAL A 50 1.26 -6.13 2.72
C VAL A 50 2.35 -5.13 2.33
N ALA A 51 3.32 -5.56 1.53
CA ALA A 51 4.40 -4.71 1.04
C ALA A 51 4.63 -4.94 -0.47
N GLY A 52 5.01 -3.89 -1.19
CA GLY A 52 5.30 -3.97 -2.63
C GLY A 52 5.84 -2.64 -3.18
N ARG A 53 5.97 -2.56 -4.50
CA ARG A 53 6.41 -1.35 -5.20
C ARG A 53 5.21 -0.63 -5.81
N ILE A 54 5.08 0.67 -5.53
CA ILE A 54 4.06 1.51 -6.17
C ILE A 54 4.41 1.67 -7.65
N PHE A 55 3.53 1.21 -8.53
CA PHE A 55 3.65 1.37 -9.98
C PHE A 55 2.91 2.62 -10.47
N SER A 56 1.68 2.81 -9.98
CA SER A 56 0.85 3.95 -10.33
C SER A 56 0.24 4.59 -9.07
N LYS A 57 0.05 5.90 -9.10
CA LYS A 57 -0.77 6.65 -8.15
C LYS A 57 -1.81 7.39 -8.96
N ARG A 58 -3.09 7.20 -8.64
CA ARG A 58 -4.22 7.89 -9.27
C ARG A 58 -5.05 8.57 -8.19
N GLU A 59 -5.38 9.83 -8.38
CA GLU A 59 -6.13 10.63 -7.41
C GLU A 59 -7.54 10.88 -7.98
N ALA A 60 -8.56 10.56 -7.22
CA ALA A 60 -9.96 10.74 -7.58
C ALA A 60 -10.60 11.73 -6.59
N GLY A 61 -10.34 13.02 -6.82
CA GLY A 61 -10.72 14.09 -5.90
C GLY A 61 -9.84 14.16 -4.65
N GLY A 62 -10.27 14.91 -3.64
CA GLY A 62 -9.47 15.18 -2.44
C GLY A 62 -9.50 14.08 -1.37
N LYS A 63 -10.44 13.13 -1.47
CA LYS A 63 -10.68 12.11 -0.43
C LYS A 63 -10.40 10.67 -0.87
N LEU A 64 -10.10 10.43 -2.15
CA LEU A 64 -9.93 9.08 -2.66
C LEU A 64 -8.67 8.98 -3.51
N ILE A 65 -7.77 8.09 -3.13
CA ILE A 65 -6.51 7.85 -3.83
C ILE A 65 -6.38 6.35 -4.09
N PHE A 66 -5.99 6.00 -5.31
CA PHE A 66 -5.71 4.64 -5.74
C PHE A 66 -4.21 4.46 -5.95
N TYR A 67 -3.66 3.38 -5.42
CA TYR A 67 -2.30 2.95 -5.72
C TYR A 67 -2.32 1.58 -6.38
N ASP A 68 -1.55 1.42 -7.45
CA ASP A 68 -1.21 0.10 -7.98
C ASP A 68 0.06 -0.38 -7.30
N LEU A 69 -0.06 -1.43 -6.49
CA LEU A 69 1.04 -2.07 -5.79
C LEU A 69 1.45 -3.32 -6.55
N HIS A 70 2.70 -3.40 -6.99
CA HIS A 70 3.26 -4.55 -7.69
C HIS A 70 4.24 -5.30 -6.79
N GLY A 71 4.18 -6.62 -6.82
CA GLY A 71 5.13 -7.50 -6.15
C GLY A 71 4.92 -8.95 -6.55
N GLU A 72 6.00 -9.73 -6.57
CA GLU A 72 5.95 -11.16 -6.89
C GLU A 72 5.30 -11.48 -8.26
N GLY A 73 5.38 -10.56 -9.23
CA GLY A 73 4.73 -10.69 -10.55
C GLY A 73 3.21 -10.47 -10.54
N THR A 74 2.65 -10.11 -9.39
CA THR A 74 1.22 -9.81 -9.20
C THR A 74 0.98 -8.32 -9.00
N ARG A 75 -0.27 -7.88 -9.18
CA ARG A 75 -0.72 -6.52 -8.91
C ARG A 75 -1.85 -6.54 -7.89
N LEU A 76 -1.84 -5.57 -6.98
CA LEU A 76 -2.89 -5.33 -6.00
C LEU A 76 -3.27 -3.85 -6.05
N GLN A 77 -4.57 -3.57 -6.11
CA GLN A 77 -5.07 -2.20 -6.01
C GLN A 77 -5.27 -1.83 -4.54
N VAL A 78 -4.66 -0.73 -4.11
CA VAL A 78 -4.87 -0.14 -2.78
C VAL A 78 -5.84 1.02 -2.92
N LEU A 79 -6.99 0.92 -2.23
CA LEU A 79 -7.98 1.98 -2.10
C LEU A 79 -7.70 2.77 -0.81
N ALA A 80 -7.10 3.95 -0.94
CA ALA A 80 -6.91 4.87 0.18
C ALA A 80 -8.06 5.87 0.21
N ASN A 81 -9.02 5.64 1.11
CA ASN A 81 -10.20 6.48 1.29
C ASN A 81 -10.08 7.28 2.60
N ALA A 82 -10.17 8.60 2.51
CA ALA A 82 -10.33 9.50 3.64
C ALA A 82 -11.83 9.65 3.93
N ARG A 83 -12.38 8.66 4.62
CA ARG A 83 -13.73 8.73 5.19
C ARG A 83 -13.81 9.84 6.23
#